data_AF-A0A9P6BLP5-F1
#
_entry.id   AF-A0A9P6BLP5-F1
#
_cell.length_a   1.000
_cell.length_b   1.000
_cell.length_c   1.000
_cell.angle_alpha   90.00
_cell.angle_beta   90.00
_cell.angle_gamma   90.00
#
_symmetry.space_group_name_H-M   'P 1'
#
loop_
_entity.id
_entity.type
_entity.pdbx_description
1 polymer ?
#
loop_
_entity_poly.entity_id
_entity_poly.type
_entity_poly.pdbx_seq_one_letter_code
_entity_poly.pdbx_strand_id
1 'polypeptide(L)' 'MPNDSILILFQNIGLTESKAKETVKNKTLAPTLEKAIFAAGFDNAPCERSTGALIYALASTIGNTPGAIFHLDYLAIAI' A
#
# COMPACT_ATOMS: atom_id res chain seq x y z
N MET A 1 -15.56 -9.07 9.47
CA MET A 1 -14.38 -9.78 8.98
C MET A 1 -13.39 -8.74 8.46
N PRO A 2 -12.35 -8.34 9.22
CA PRO A 2 -11.53 -7.18 8.87
C PRO A 2 -10.44 -7.44 7.80
N ASN A 3 -10.03 -8.69 7.59
CA ASN A 3 -8.86 -9.00 6.75
C ASN A 3 -9.16 -9.11 5.25
N ASP A 4 -10.40 -9.42 4.86
CA ASP A 4 -10.71 -9.64 3.44
C ASP A 4 -10.69 -8.32 2.65
N SER A 5 -11.12 -7.22 3.27
CA SER A 5 -11.10 -5.89 2.64
C SER A 5 -9.68 -5.40 2.36
N ILE A 6 -8.73 -5.63 3.27
CA ILE A 6 -7.33 -5.20 3.07
C ILE A 6 -6.62 -6.05 2.02
N LEU A 7 -7.00 -7.33 1.90
CA LEU A 7 -6.48 -8.21 0.85
C LEU A 7 -6.95 -7.77 -0.54
N ILE A 8 -8.23 -7.37 -0.67
CA ILE A 8 -8.76 -6.78 -1.90
C ILE A 8 -8.04 -5.48 -2.23
N LEU A 9 -7.83 -4.61 -1.23
CA LEU A 9 -7.11 -3.35 -1.39
C LEU A 9 -5.68 -3.56 -1.92
N PHE A 10 -4.98 -4.57 -1.41
CA PHE A 10 -3.64 -4.94 -1.89
C PHE A 10 -3.68 -5.57 -3.29
N GLN A 11 -4.72 -6.31 -3.62
CA GLN A 11 -4.90 -6.86 -4.97
C GLN A 11 -5.22 -5.76 -5.99
N ASN A 12 -5.89 -4.66 -5.59
CA ASN A 12 -6.13 -3.50 -6.47
C ASN A 12 -4.83 -2.86 -6.98
N ILE A 13 -3.75 -2.96 -6.21
CA ILE A 13 -2.41 -2.51 -6.64
C ILE A 13 -1.57 -3.62 -7.29
N GLY A 14 -2.21 -4.73 -7.68
CA GLY A 14 -1.56 -5.80 -8.43
C GLY A 14 -0.70 -6.77 -7.61
N LEU A 15 -0.84 -6.79 -6.27
CA LEU A 15 -0.24 -7.83 -5.44
C LEU A 15 -0.93 -9.18 -5.72
N THR A 16 -0.14 -10.23 -5.84
CA THR A 16 -0.69 -11.59 -5.86
C THR A 16 -1.30 -11.92 -4.49
N GLU A 17 -2.28 -12.81 -4.46
CA GLU A 17 -2.95 -13.20 -3.21
C GLU A 17 -1.96 -13.69 -2.14
N SER A 18 -0.94 -14.47 -2.55
CA SER A 18 0.13 -14.92 -1.65
C SER A 18 0.91 -13.76 -1.05
N LYS A 19 1.28 -12.76 -1.86
CA LYS A 19 2.05 -11.60 -1.38
C LYS A 19 1.19 -10.68 -0.52
N ALA A 20 -0.08 -10.48 -0.88
CA ALA A 20 -1.03 -9.73 -0.07
C ALA A 20 -1.16 -10.35 1.34
N LYS A 21 -1.33 -11.67 1.44
CA LYS A 21 -1.39 -12.39 2.73
C LYS A 21 -0.11 -12.26 3.57
N GLU A 22 1.05 -12.25 2.93
CA GLU A 22 2.32 -12.00 3.61
C GLU A 22 2.40 -10.55 4.12
N THR A 23 2.03 -9.59 3.29
CA THR A 23 2.04 -8.16 3.62
C THR A 23 1.11 -7.84 4.79
N VAL A 24 -0.10 -8.44 4.84
CA VAL A 24 -1.05 -8.27 5.97
C VAL A 24 -0.45 -8.68 7.32
N LYS A 25 0.48 -9.64 7.33
CA LYS A 25 1.15 -10.07 8.57
C LYS A 25 2.22 -9.07 9.04
N ASN A 26 2.68 -8.18 8.17
CA ASN A 26 3.68 -7.19 8.50
C ASN A 26 3.03 -5.96 9.16
N LYS A 27 3.22 -5.84 10.47
CA LYS A 27 2.61 -4.78 11.30
C LYS A 27 3.05 -3.36 10.95
N THR A 28 4.16 -3.19 10.25
CA THR A 28 4.66 -1.88 9.82
C THR A 28 4.22 -1.58 8.39
N LEU A 29 4.42 -2.55 7.49
CA LEU A 29 4.14 -2.38 6.07
C LEU A 29 2.64 -2.33 5.78
N ALA A 30 1.82 -3.19 6.39
CA ALA A 30 0.39 -3.25 6.13
C ALA A 30 -0.31 -1.88 6.34
N PRO A 31 -0.20 -1.21 7.51
CA PRO A 31 -0.86 0.07 7.71
C PRO A 31 -0.25 1.19 6.85
N THR A 32 1.06 1.14 6.57
CA THR A 32 1.71 2.14 5.71
C THR A 32 1.26 2.01 4.26
N LEU A 33 1.12 0.78 3.77
CA LEU A 33 0.68 0.47 2.41
C LEU A 33 -0.78 0.83 2.21
N GLU A 34 -1.63 0.47 3.17
CA GLU A 34 -3.04 0.87 3.19
C GLU A 34 -3.17 2.40 3.07
N LYS A 35 -2.47 3.16 3.93
CA LYS A 35 -2.47 4.62 3.89
C LYS A 35 -2.00 5.18 2.55
N ALA A 36 -0.94 4.60 1.97
CA ALA A 36 -0.43 4.99 0.66
C ALA A 36 -1.46 4.77 -0.47
N ILE A 37 -2.16 3.63 -0.45
CA ILE A 37 -3.20 3.30 -1.44
C ILE A 37 -4.37 4.27 -1.34
N PHE A 38 -4.82 4.59 -0.12
CA PHE A 38 -5.87 5.59 0.10
C PHE A 38 -5.45 6.98 -0.37
N ALA A 39 -4.24 7.41 -0.03
CA ALA A 39 -3.72 8.71 -0.44
C ALA A 39 -3.59 8.83 -1.97
N ALA A 40 -3.21 7.75 -2.65
CA ALA A 40 -3.13 7.69 -4.11
C ALA A 40 -4.51 7.53 -4.81
N GLY A 41 -5.60 7.33 -4.06
CA GLY A 41 -6.95 7.22 -4.62
C GLY A 41 -7.29 5.87 -5.27
N PHE A 42 -6.57 4.80 -4.91
CA PHE A 42 -6.80 3.43 -5.43
C PHE A 42 -7.57 2.53 -4.44
N ASP A 43 -8.32 3.14 -3.53
CA ASP A 43 -9.15 2.44 -2.56
C ASP A 43 -10.37 1.74 -3.21
N ASN A 44 -10.93 2.37 -4.24
CA ASN A 44 -12.12 1.87 -4.94
C ASN A 44 -11.86 1.43 -6.39
N ALA A 45 -10.65 1.62 -6.92
CA ALA A 45 -10.31 1.30 -8.29
C ALA A 45 -8.93 0.62 -8.38
N PRO A 46 -8.80 -0.43 -9.22
CA PRO A 46 -7.50 -1.04 -9.48
C PRO A 46 -6.59 -0.08 -10.25
N CYS A 47 -5.29 -0.12 -9.96
CA CYS A 47 -4.29 0.68 -10.66
C CYS A 47 -3.46 -0.17 -11.64
N GLU A 48 -2.68 0.49 -12.48
CA GLU A 48 -1.70 -0.20 -13.29
C GLU A 48 -0.64 -0.88 -12.41
N ARG A 49 -0.14 -2.03 -12.87
CA ARG A 49 0.83 -2.82 -12.11
C ARG A 49 2.12 -2.05 -11.77
N SER A 50 2.54 -1.16 -12.66
CA SER A 50 3.68 -0.24 -12.49
C SER A 50 3.42 0.73 -11.33
N THR A 51 2.27 1.39 -11.32
CA THR A 51 1.80 2.28 -10.26
C THR A 51 1.73 1.54 -8.92
N GLY A 52 1.15 0.34 -8.91
CA GLY A 52 1.05 -0.48 -7.71
C GLY A 52 2.41 -0.91 -7.15
N ALA A 53 3.38 -1.21 -8.04
CA ALA A 53 4.76 -1.49 -7.63
C ALA A 53 5.44 -0.26 -6.99
N LEU A 54 5.18 0.94 -7.51
CA LEU A 54 5.69 2.19 -6.92
C LEU A 54 5.09 2.47 -5.54
N ILE A 55 3.76 2.31 -5.38
CA ILE A 55 3.08 2.47 -4.09
C ILE A 55 3.62 1.46 -3.06
N TYR A 56 3.82 0.21 -3.47
CA TYR A 56 4.40 -0.82 -2.61
C TYR A 56 5.84 -0.47 -2.20
N ALA A 57 6.67 -0.04 -3.16
CA ALA A 57 8.05 0.38 -2.89
C ALA A 57 8.06 1.56 -1.91
N LEU A 58 7.25 2.59 -2.16
CA LEU A 58 7.09 3.76 -1.30
C LEU A 58 6.75 3.37 0.14
N ALA A 59 5.72 2.53 0.32
CA ALA A 59 5.29 2.08 1.64
C ALA A 59 6.39 1.26 2.37
N SER A 60 7.11 0.40 1.63
CA SER A 60 8.21 -0.40 2.18
C SER A 60 9.41 0.43 2.60
N THR A 61 9.70 1.52 1.89
CA THR A 61 10.80 2.43 2.22
C THR A 61 10.42 3.37 3.37
N ILE A 62 9.24 4.00 3.29
CA ILE A 62 8.80 4.97 4.29
C ILE A 62 8.51 4.31 5.64
N GLY A 63 7.91 3.11 5.65
CA GLY A 63 7.64 2.39 6.89
C GLY A 63 8.90 2.06 7.71
N ASN A 64 10.07 2.02 7.05
CA ASN A 64 11.37 1.77 7.68
C ASN A 64 12.20 3.05 7.88
N THR A 65 11.71 4.22 7.47
CA THR A 65 12.44 5.50 7.55
C THR A 65 11.82 6.40 8.61
N PRO A 66 12.48 6.59 9.77
CA PRO A 66 11.96 7.45 10.84
C PRO A 66 11.67 8.87 10.33
N GLY A 67 10.47 9.38 10.62
CA GLY A 67 10.05 10.72 10.21
C GLY A 67 9.58 10.85 8.75
N ALA A 68 9.84 9.89 7.87
CA ALA A 68 9.37 9.98 6.48
C ALA A 68 7.84 9.78 6.35
N ILE A 69 7.21 9.15 7.35
CA ILE A 69 5.77 8.88 7.36
C ILE A 69 4.92 10.16 7.26
N PHE A 70 5.44 11.31 7.70
CA PHE A 70 4.77 12.60 7.60
C PHE A 70 4.65 13.10 6.15
N HIS A 71 5.47 12.58 5.24
CA HIS A 71 5.48 12.94 3.82
C HIS A 71 4.80 11.90 2.92
N LEU A 72 4.31 10.79 3.50
CA LEU A 72 3.74 9.67 2.76
C LEU A 72 2.63 10.12 1.81
N ASP A 73 1.67 10.90 2.31
CA ASP A 73 0.47 11.25 1.54
C ASP A 73 0.83 12.13 0.35
N TYR A 74 1.72 13.11 0.55
CA TYR A 74 2.20 13.98 -0.53
C TYR A 74 2.92 13.19 -1.63
N LEU A 75 3.72 12.19 -1.25
CA LEU A 75 4.44 11.33 -2.21
C LEU A 75 3.49 10.35 -2.91
N ALA A 76 2.51 9.82 -2.19
CA ALA A 76 1.55 8.86 -2.73
C ALA A 76 0.58 9.51 -3.74
N ILE A 77 0.16 10.76 -3.51
CA ILE A 77 -0.69 11.53 -4.43
C ILE A 77 0.00 11.80 -5.78
N ALA A 78 1.35 11.84 -5.79
CA ALA A 78 2.13 12.12 -6.99
C ALA A 78 2.39 10.89 -7.88
N ILE A 79 1.91 9.71 -7.47
CA ILE A 79 2.04 8.42 -8.18
C ILE A 79 0.77 8.14 -8.98
#